data_AF-A0A1G0MUP6-F1
#
_entry.id   AF-A0A1G0MUP6-F1
#
_cell.length_a   1.000
_cell.length_b   1.000
_cell.length_c   1.000
_cell.angle_alpha   90.00
_cell.angle_beta   90.00
_cell.angle_gamma   90.00
#
_symmetry.space_group_name_H-M   'P 1'
#
loop_
_entity.id
_entity.type
_entity.pdbx_description
1 polymer ?
#
loop_
_entity_poly.entity_id
_entity_poly.type
_entity_poly.pdbx_seq_one_letter_code
_entity_poly.pdbx_strand_id
1 'polypeptide(L)'
;MFDTLKDLLPWSTSTAAKKETCCACCGNCCRYFGGHLHTSAHDIERWKREGREDLLSRVNRLGWIWVDPVTKQLLDPCPFLLQADQQRWICSINETKPDICRDYPTIAHEFRCLSGGFLKF
;
A
#
# COMPACT_ATOMS: atom_id res chain seq x y z
N MET A 1 -20.80 51.15 -2.36
CA MET A 1 -19.37 51.51 -2.22
C MET A 1 -18.68 50.48 -1.32
N PHE A 2 -18.62 49.21 -1.76
CA PHE A 2 -17.79 48.16 -1.18
C PHE A 2 -17.57 47.07 -2.26
N ASP A 3 -17.00 47.48 -3.39
CA ASP A 3 -16.64 46.58 -4.51
C ASP A 3 -15.12 46.34 -4.62
N THR A 4 -14.33 46.77 -3.65
CA THR A 4 -12.86 46.86 -3.80
C THR A 4 -12.05 46.02 -2.81
N LEU A 5 -12.62 44.92 -2.29
CA LEU A 5 -11.91 44.02 -1.38
C LEU A 5 -11.96 42.53 -1.79
N LYS A 6 -12.22 42.22 -3.07
CA LYS A 6 -12.02 40.87 -3.62
C LYS A 6 -10.62 40.65 -4.21
N ASP A 7 -9.89 41.73 -4.47
CA ASP A 7 -8.62 41.69 -5.22
C ASP A 7 -7.35 41.64 -4.34
N LEU A 8 -7.50 41.52 -3.00
CA LEU A 8 -6.38 41.54 -2.05
C LEU A 8 -6.10 40.20 -1.36
N LEU A 9 -6.73 39.10 -1.79
CA LEU A 9 -6.41 37.77 -1.31
C LEU A 9 -5.59 37.01 -2.37
N PRO A 10 -4.28 36.79 -2.19
CA PRO A 10 -3.43 36.10 -3.14
C PRO A 10 -3.61 34.58 -3.08
N TRP A 11 -4.80 34.10 -2.73
CA TRP A 11 -5.09 32.67 -2.77
C TRP A 11 -5.42 32.30 -4.22
N SER A 12 -4.37 32.18 -5.04
CA SER A 12 -4.51 31.47 -6.30
C SER A 12 -4.88 30.02 -5.95
N THR A 13 -6.15 29.67 -6.15
CA THR A 13 -6.52 28.27 -6.29
C THR A 13 -5.98 27.78 -7.63
N SER A 14 -4.66 27.60 -7.71
CA SER A 14 -4.09 26.68 -8.67
C SER A 14 -4.45 25.29 -8.21
N THR A 15 -5.68 24.86 -8.51
CA THR A 15 -6.08 23.47 -8.41
C THR A 15 -5.40 22.74 -9.57
N ALA A 16 -4.09 22.51 -9.45
CA ALA A 16 -3.38 21.62 -10.36
C ALA A 16 -4.11 20.27 -10.31
N ALA A 17 -4.78 19.92 -11.40
CA ALA A 17 -5.57 18.69 -11.48
C ALA A 17 -4.68 17.49 -11.12
N LYS A 18 -5.09 16.70 -10.12
CA LYS A 18 -4.38 15.48 -9.72
C LYS A 18 -4.38 14.50 -10.91
N LYS A 19 -3.25 14.38 -11.62
CA LYS A 19 -3.09 13.44 -12.73
C LYS A 19 -2.86 12.04 -12.17
N GLU A 20 -3.81 11.15 -12.40
CA GLU A 20 -3.71 9.75 -12.02
C GLU A 20 -2.63 9.01 -12.84
N THR A 21 -1.97 8.05 -12.22
CA THR A 21 -0.81 7.30 -12.72
C THR A 21 -0.96 5.82 -12.42
N CYS A 22 -0.35 4.96 -13.25
CA CYS A 22 -0.27 3.53 -12.93
C CYS A 22 0.85 3.26 -11.92
N CYS A 23 0.76 2.14 -11.20
CA CYS A 23 1.86 1.69 -10.34
C CYS A 23 3.14 1.48 -11.17
N ALA A 24 4.23 2.12 -10.77
CA ALA A 24 5.53 1.96 -11.43
C ALA A 24 6.25 0.64 -11.06
N CYS A 25 5.63 -0.21 -10.23
CA CYS A 25 6.24 -1.43 -9.70
C CYS A 25 7.60 -1.17 -9.04
N CYS A 26 7.74 -0.06 -8.30
CA CYS A 26 9.00 0.33 -7.65
C CYS A 26 9.31 -0.46 -6.37
N GLY A 27 8.30 -1.09 -5.76
CA GLY A 27 8.42 -1.86 -4.51
C GLY A 27 8.45 -1.03 -3.22
N ASN A 28 8.34 0.30 -3.28
CA ASN A 28 8.49 1.17 -2.09
C ASN A 28 7.45 0.89 -1.00
N CYS A 29 6.19 0.61 -1.35
CA CYS A 29 5.17 0.22 -0.36
C CYS A 29 5.54 -1.09 0.36
N CYS A 30 6.06 -2.08 -0.36
CA CYS A 30 6.49 -3.35 0.25
C CYS A 30 7.72 -3.20 1.14
N ARG A 31 8.64 -2.28 0.81
CA ARG A 31 9.83 -2.00 1.63
C ARG A 31 9.52 -1.19 2.87
N TYR A 32 8.58 -0.27 2.77
CA TYR A 32 8.30 0.67 3.85
C TYR A 32 7.24 0.14 4.83
N PHE A 33 6.25 -0.59 4.32
CA PHE A 33 5.16 -1.13 5.15
C PHE A 33 5.31 -2.61 5.45
N GLY A 34 6.33 -3.30 4.93
CA GLY A 34 6.46 -4.77 5.02
C GLY A 34 6.22 -5.33 6.41
N GLY A 35 6.86 -4.75 7.43
CA GLY A 35 6.70 -5.18 8.83
C GLY A 35 5.60 -4.46 9.62
N HIS A 36 4.72 -3.68 8.98
CA HIS A 36 3.84 -2.72 9.66
C HIS A 36 2.36 -2.86 9.31
N LEU A 37 1.95 -4.02 8.81
CA LEU A 37 0.60 -4.25 8.31
C LEU A 37 -0.16 -5.28 9.17
N HIS A 38 -1.48 -5.12 9.19
CA HIS A 38 -2.40 -6.13 9.70
C HIS A 38 -3.23 -6.69 8.55
N THR A 39 -3.58 -7.97 8.68
CA THR A 39 -4.53 -8.62 7.78
C THR A 39 -5.96 -8.41 8.25
N SER A 40 -6.91 -8.45 7.31
CA SER A 40 -8.34 -8.47 7.63
C SER A 40 -8.82 -9.89 7.93
N ALA A 41 -9.97 -10.02 8.59
CA ALA A 41 -10.62 -11.32 8.72
C ALA A 41 -10.99 -11.94 7.35
N HIS A 42 -11.37 -11.09 6.39
CA HIS A 42 -11.70 -11.50 5.03
C HIS A 42 -10.49 -12.12 4.30
N ASP A 43 -9.31 -11.52 4.43
CA ASP A 43 -8.06 -12.06 3.89
C ASP A 43 -7.75 -13.45 4.48
N ILE A 44 -7.90 -13.63 5.79
CA ILE A 44 -7.70 -14.92 6.46
C ILE A 44 -8.66 -15.98 5.93
N GLU A 45 -9.94 -15.66 5.82
CA GLU A 45 -10.94 -16.59 5.29
C GLU A 45 -10.66 -16.93 3.83
N ARG A 46 -10.28 -15.94 3.02
CA ARG A 46 -9.89 -16.15 1.61
C ARG A 46 -8.69 -17.09 1.52
N TRP A 47 -7.61 -16.84 2.27
CA TRP A 47 -6.42 -17.68 2.25
C TRP A 47 -6.67 -19.11 2.74
N LYS A 48 -7.56 -19.31 3.70
CA LYS A 48 -8.03 -20.65 4.09
C LYS A 48 -8.73 -21.38 2.95
N ARG A 49 -9.66 -20.70 2.24
CA ARG A 49 -10.35 -21.27 1.08
C ARG A 49 -9.40 -21.59 -0.07
N GLU A 50 -8.38 -20.77 -0.26
CA GLU A 50 -7.34 -20.95 -1.29
C GLU A 50 -6.24 -21.96 -0.91
N GLY A 51 -6.24 -22.48 0.32
CA GLY A 51 -5.19 -23.39 0.81
C GLY A 51 -3.81 -22.73 0.96
N ARG A 52 -3.75 -21.42 1.21
CA ARG A 52 -2.52 -20.62 1.30
C ARG A 52 -1.90 -20.68 2.71
N GLU A 53 -1.49 -21.87 3.12
CA GLU A 53 -0.81 -22.12 4.41
C GLU A 53 0.51 -21.33 4.53
N ASP A 54 1.17 -21.03 3.41
CA ASP A 54 2.37 -20.18 3.34
C ASP A 54 2.10 -18.73 3.75
N LEU A 55 0.86 -18.23 3.57
CA LEU A 55 0.42 -16.91 4.05
C LEU A 55 -0.10 -16.99 5.47
N LEU A 56 -0.93 -17.99 5.76
CA LEU A 56 -1.55 -18.17 7.08
C LEU A 56 -0.50 -18.36 8.19
N SER A 57 0.57 -19.10 7.91
CA SER A 57 1.69 -19.31 8.85
C SER A 57 2.46 -18.03 9.20
N ARG A 58 2.27 -16.94 8.44
CA ARG A 58 2.93 -15.64 8.60
C ARG A 58 2.04 -14.58 9.24
N VAL A 59 0.94 -14.99 9.85
CA VAL A 59 0.02 -14.14 10.63
C VAL A 59 0.20 -14.47 12.10
N ASN A 60 0.44 -13.48 12.96
CA ASN A 60 0.45 -13.72 14.40
C ASN A 60 -0.95 -13.61 15.02
N ARG A 61 -1.06 -13.94 16.32
CA ARG A 61 -2.34 -13.93 17.06
C ARG A 61 -3.01 -12.56 17.15
N LEU A 62 -2.27 -11.48 16.90
CA LEU A 62 -2.78 -10.10 16.92
C LEU A 62 -3.16 -9.61 15.52
N GLY A 63 -2.99 -10.43 14.47
CA GLY A 63 -3.31 -10.08 13.09
C GLY A 63 -2.20 -9.34 12.35
N TRP A 64 -1.03 -9.14 12.95
CA TRP A 64 0.12 -8.61 12.19
C TRP A 64 0.55 -9.61 11.14
N ILE A 65 0.93 -9.09 9.99
CA ILE A 65 1.40 -9.89 8.87
C ILE A 65 2.85 -9.65 8.50
N TRP A 66 3.31 -10.69 7.85
CA TRP A 66 4.68 -11.00 7.45
C TRP A 66 5.55 -11.27 8.67
N VAL A 67 5.07 -12.18 9.49
CA VAL A 67 5.85 -12.74 10.59
C VAL A 67 6.64 -13.94 10.09
N ASP A 68 7.88 -14.08 10.54
CA ASP A 68 8.65 -15.30 10.34
C ASP A 68 7.97 -16.46 11.10
N PRO A 69 7.59 -17.55 10.41
CA PRO A 69 6.83 -18.63 11.04
C PRO A 69 7.65 -19.39 12.09
N VAL A 70 8.98 -19.30 12.08
CA VAL A 70 9.89 -19.95 13.03
C VAL A 70 10.24 -19.00 14.17
N THR A 71 10.83 -17.85 13.87
CA THR A 71 11.35 -16.91 14.89
C THR A 71 10.28 -16.04 15.52
N LYS A 72 9.09 -15.95 14.89
CA LYS A 72 7.97 -15.08 15.27
C LYS A 72 8.27 -13.59 15.20
N GLN A 73 9.38 -13.20 14.57
CA GLN A 73 9.73 -11.80 14.33
C GLN A 73 9.00 -11.24 13.11
N LEU A 74 8.70 -9.94 13.13
CA LEU A 74 8.20 -9.24 11.94
C LEU A 74 9.30 -9.17 10.89
N LEU A 75 8.93 -9.43 9.64
CA LEU A 75 9.82 -9.36 8.49
C LEU A 75 9.69 -7.98 7.84
N ASP A 76 10.82 -7.31 7.67
CA ASP A 76 10.92 -6.06 6.97
C ASP A 76 12.22 -6.08 6.12
N PRO A 77 12.15 -6.00 4.79
CA PRO A 77 10.96 -5.72 3.96
C PRO A 77 9.99 -6.91 3.85
N CYS A 78 8.85 -6.68 3.19
CA CYS A 78 7.88 -7.72 2.85
C CYS A 78 8.55 -8.94 2.18
N PRO A 79 8.30 -10.18 2.64
CA PRO A 79 8.95 -11.39 2.11
C PRO A 79 8.45 -11.79 0.71
N PHE A 80 7.37 -11.18 0.23
CA PHE A 80 6.81 -11.42 -1.11
C PHE A 80 7.27 -10.40 -2.15
N LEU A 81 8.19 -9.49 -1.78
CA LEU A 81 8.79 -8.53 -2.69
C LEU A 81 9.90 -9.21 -3.51
N LEU A 82 9.68 -9.37 -4.81
CA LEU A 82 10.66 -9.94 -5.73
C LEU A 82 11.21 -8.89 -6.69
N GLN A 83 12.51 -8.96 -6.95
CA GLN A 83 13.13 -8.13 -7.98
C GLN A 83 12.84 -8.72 -9.36
N ALA A 84 12.20 -7.93 -10.23
CA ALA A 84 11.94 -8.33 -11.61
C ALA A 84 13.07 -7.88 -12.55
N ASP A 85 13.62 -6.68 -12.33
CA ASP A 85 14.82 -6.17 -12.99
C ASP A 85 15.52 -5.10 -12.12
N GLN A 86 16.47 -4.34 -12.69
CA GLN A 86 17.23 -3.34 -11.95
C GLN A 86 16.37 -2.26 -11.28
N GLN A 87 15.18 -1.95 -11.80
CA GLN A 87 14.32 -0.87 -11.29
C GLN A 87 12.90 -1.33 -10.92
N ARG A 88 12.47 -2.50 -11.38
CA ARG A 88 11.12 -3.03 -11.13
C ARG A 88 11.11 -4.19 -10.15
N TRP A 89 10.06 -4.20 -9.35
CA TRP A 89 9.79 -5.14 -8.28
C TRP A 89 8.32 -5.57 -8.33
N ILE A 90 8.07 -6.85 -8.12
CA ILE A 90 6.74 -7.45 -8.20
C ILE A 90 6.38 -8.11 -6.88
N CYS A 91 5.08 -8.17 -6.59
CA CYS A 91 4.55 -8.93 -5.48
C CYS A 91 4.30 -10.36 -5.96
N SER A 92 5.00 -11.35 -5.38
CA SER A 92 4.82 -12.76 -5.76
C SER A 92 3.44 -13.33 -5.43
N ILE A 93 2.65 -12.61 -4.61
CA ILE A 93 1.29 -12.98 -4.22
C ILE A 93 0.25 -12.01 -4.76
N ASN A 94 0.55 -11.30 -5.87
CA ASN A 94 -0.30 -10.24 -6.41
C ASN A 94 -1.80 -10.58 -6.46
N GLU A 95 -2.15 -11.80 -6.89
CA GLU A 95 -3.53 -12.24 -7.04
C GLU A 95 -4.30 -12.31 -5.72
N THR A 96 -3.64 -12.71 -4.63
CA THR A 96 -4.24 -12.88 -3.30
C THR A 96 -3.59 -12.02 -2.22
N LYS A 97 -2.93 -10.92 -2.63
CA LYS A 97 -2.37 -9.95 -1.69
C LYS A 97 -3.46 -9.46 -0.74
N PRO A 98 -3.11 -9.19 0.54
CA PRO A 98 -4.11 -8.76 1.51
C PRO A 98 -4.74 -7.44 1.07
N ASP A 99 -5.98 -7.21 1.50
CA ASP A 99 -6.78 -6.08 1.06
C ASP A 99 -6.07 -4.75 1.38
N ILE A 100 -5.37 -4.65 2.52
CA ILE A 100 -4.54 -3.48 2.87
C ILE A 100 -3.44 -3.16 1.83
N CYS A 101 -2.88 -4.17 1.16
CA CYS A 101 -1.91 -4.02 0.07
C CYS A 101 -2.59 -3.77 -1.29
N ARG A 102 -3.86 -4.15 -1.43
CA ARG A 102 -4.67 -3.91 -2.63
C ARG A 102 -5.17 -2.47 -2.68
N ASP A 103 -5.63 -1.97 -1.56
CA ASP A 103 -6.28 -0.67 -1.43
C ASP A 103 -5.29 0.49 -1.28
N TYR A 104 -4.00 0.18 -1.09
CA TYR A 104 -2.96 1.19 -1.03
C TYR A 104 -2.78 1.90 -2.40
N PRO A 105 -2.66 3.25 -2.44
CA PRO A 105 -2.73 4.20 -1.33
C PRO A 105 -4.18 4.54 -0.93
N THR A 106 -4.48 4.51 0.36
CA THR A 106 -5.82 4.84 0.89
C THR A 106 -5.98 6.34 1.17
N ILE A 107 -7.15 6.73 1.72
CA ILE A 107 -7.40 8.11 2.20
C ILE A 107 -6.37 8.58 3.25
N ALA A 108 -5.82 7.67 4.05
CA ALA A 108 -4.76 7.97 5.02
C ALA A 108 -3.48 8.50 4.35
N HIS A 109 -3.33 8.26 3.05
CA HIS A 109 -2.21 8.72 2.23
C HIS A 109 -2.64 9.83 1.25
N GLU A 110 -3.85 10.38 1.40
CA GLU A 110 -4.46 11.33 0.45
C GLU A 110 -4.47 10.81 -1.02
N PHE A 111 -4.57 9.48 -1.17
CA PHE A 111 -4.47 8.76 -2.44
C PHE A 111 -3.14 8.93 -3.18
N ARG A 112 -2.07 9.31 -2.47
CA ARG A 112 -0.71 9.44 -3.01
C ARG A 112 0.16 8.28 -2.53
N CYS A 113 0.85 7.61 -3.44
CA CYS A 113 1.81 6.58 -3.07
C CYS A 113 3.17 7.19 -2.65
N LEU A 114 4.03 6.41 -2.01
CA LEU A 114 5.39 6.77 -1.59
C LEU A 114 6.31 7.25 -2.73
N SER A 115 6.00 6.93 -3.99
CA SER A 115 6.72 7.48 -5.15
C SER A 115 6.15 8.82 -5.64
N GLY A 116 5.15 9.37 -4.95
CA GLY A 116 4.55 10.67 -5.23
C GLY A 116 3.37 10.66 -6.22
N GLY A 117 3.06 9.51 -6.82
CA GLY A 117 1.97 9.37 -7.80
C GLY A 117 0.59 9.15 -7.17
N PHE A 118 -0.46 9.60 -7.86
CA PHE A 118 -1.85 9.26 -7.52
C PHE A 118 -2.21 8.00 -8.30
N LEU A 119 -2.44 6.87 -7.63
CA LEU A 119 -2.62 5.60 -8.34
C LEU A 119 -4.06 5.45 -8.88
N LYS A 120 -4.18 4.92 -10.10
CA LYS A 120 -5.45 4.43 -10.64
C LYS A 120 -5.84 3.11 -9.97
N PHE A 121 -7.12 2.98 -9.61
CA PHE A 121 -7.71 1.75 -9.09
C PHE A 121 -8.46 0.99 -10.19
#